data_AF-A0A523MHZ3-F1
#
_entry.id   AF-A0A523MHZ3-F1
#
_cell.length_a   1.000
_cell.length_b   1.000
_cell.length_c   1.000
_cell.angle_alpha   90.00
_cell.angle_beta   90.00
_cell.angle_gamma   90.00
#
_symmetry.space_group_name_H-M   'P 1'
#
loop_
_entity.id
_entity.type
_entity.pdbx_description
1 polymer ?
#
loop_
_entity_poly.entity_id
_entity_poly.type
_entity_poly.pdbx_seq_one_letter_code
_entity_poly.pdbx_strand_id
1 'polypeptide(L)'
;MSSYGKLNLIGMIALPLVAVLGSILMFGVRMDTQIFVFGTNAAPMLIGGLASALYLRSANKSGNGQMIALWPTLIPAGVGILWYLFGAVSSAPDSGREYVAGPFYLVAGVLITIVVTGVVGRVARSRS
;
A
#
# COMPACT_ATOMS: atom_id res chain seq x y z
N MET A 1 4.34 20.24 -5.13
CA MET A 1 4.22 18.95 -4.43
C MET A 1 5.62 18.38 -4.21
N SER A 2 6.00 18.02 -2.97
CA SER A 2 7.35 17.50 -2.68
C SER A 2 7.60 16.13 -3.32
N SER A 3 8.87 15.74 -3.50
CA SER A 3 9.23 14.42 -4.02
C SER A 3 8.64 13.28 -3.17
N TYR A 4 8.65 13.42 -1.85
CA TYR A 4 8.00 12.45 -0.94
C TYR A 4 6.47 12.42 -1.10
N GLY A 5 5.82 13.57 -1.35
CA GLY A 5 4.39 13.59 -1.66
C GLY A 5 4.04 12.88 -2.97
N LYS A 6 4.91 13.01 -3.99
CA LYS A 6 4.80 12.24 -5.25
C LYS A 6 4.94 10.74 -5.00
N LEU A 7 5.95 10.33 -4.22
CA LEU A 7 6.15 8.92 -3.87
C LEU A 7 4.96 8.33 -3.12
N ASN A 8 4.35 9.10 -2.20
CA ASN A 8 3.13 8.67 -1.52
C ASN A 8 1.99 8.39 -2.51
N LEU A 9 1.72 9.31 -3.44
CA LEU A 9 0.68 9.14 -4.46
C LEU A 9 0.96 7.96 -5.39
N ILE A 10 2.23 7.78 -5.80
CA ILE A 10 2.63 6.61 -6.58
C ILE A 10 2.32 5.33 -5.82
N GLY A 11 2.70 5.24 -4.54
CA GLY A 11 2.40 4.07 -3.70
C GLY A 11 0.89 3.80 -3.60
N MET A 12 0.08 4.83 -3.40
CA MET A 12 -1.38 4.71 -3.30
C MET A 12 -2.03 4.10 -4.56
N ILE A 13 -1.50 4.44 -5.74
CA ILE A 13 -2.10 4.07 -7.03
C ILE A 13 -1.46 2.80 -7.61
N ALA A 14 -0.17 2.59 -7.38
CA ALA A 14 0.57 1.49 -7.98
C ALA A 14 -0.02 0.12 -7.61
N LEU A 15 -0.29 -0.12 -6.32
CA LEU A 15 -0.82 -1.41 -5.88
C LEU A 15 -2.19 -1.74 -6.48
N PRO A 16 -3.24 -0.88 -6.39
CA PRO A 16 -4.53 -1.17 -7.01
C PRO A 16 -4.44 -1.45 -8.50
N LEU A 17 -3.59 -0.72 -9.24
CA LEU A 17 -3.40 -0.96 -10.67
C LEU A 17 -2.70 -2.28 -10.95
N VAL A 18 -1.63 -2.61 -10.21
CA VAL A 18 -0.95 -3.90 -10.34
C VAL A 18 -1.86 -5.06 -9.97
N ALA A 19 -2.69 -4.91 -8.94
CA ALA A 19 -3.69 -5.92 -8.56
C ALA A 19 -4.70 -6.17 -9.69
N VAL A 20 -5.18 -5.12 -10.35
CA VAL A 20 -6.05 -5.24 -11.52
C VAL A 20 -5.33 -5.96 -12.67
N LEU A 21 -4.10 -5.58 -13.00
CA LEU A 21 -3.32 -6.24 -14.04
C LEU A 21 -3.09 -7.73 -13.73
N GLY A 22 -2.72 -8.06 -12.49
CA GLY A 22 -2.59 -9.45 -12.02
C GLY A 22 -3.90 -10.23 -12.16
N SER A 23 -5.04 -9.60 -11.81
CA SER A 23 -6.35 -10.24 -11.93
C SER A 23 -6.74 -10.52 -13.39
N ILE A 24 -6.33 -9.66 -14.33
CA ILE A 24 -6.57 -9.86 -15.76
C ILE A 24 -5.77 -11.05 -16.26
N LEU A 25 -4.50 -11.16 -15.86
CA LEU A 25 -3.66 -12.31 -16.22
C LEU A 25 -4.21 -13.62 -15.66
N MET A 26 -4.80 -13.60 -14.46
CA MET A 26 -5.27 -14.81 -13.80
C MET A 26 -6.70 -15.24 -14.17
N PHE A 27 -7.63 -14.29 -14.30
CA PHE A 27 -9.06 -14.58 -14.47
C PHE A 27 -9.62 -14.11 -15.83
N GLY A 28 -8.80 -13.45 -16.65
CA GLY A 28 -9.22 -12.76 -17.86
C GLY A 28 -9.92 -11.43 -17.57
N VAL A 29 -10.41 -10.78 -18.64
CA VAL A 29 -11.13 -9.50 -18.54
C VAL A 29 -12.57 -9.77 -18.07
N ARG A 30 -12.88 -9.33 -16.86
CA ARG A 30 -14.14 -9.50 -16.13
C ARG A 30 -14.38 -8.27 -15.26
N MET A 31 -15.12 -7.30 -15.77
CA MET A 31 -15.25 -5.97 -15.18
C MET A 31 -15.60 -6.01 -13.69
N ASP A 32 -16.53 -6.87 -13.28
CA ASP A 32 -16.95 -7.01 -11.88
C ASP A 32 -15.77 -7.43 -10.97
N THR A 33 -14.95 -8.39 -11.43
CA THR A 33 -13.74 -8.81 -10.73
C THR A 33 -12.71 -7.69 -10.66
N GLN A 34 -12.46 -6.98 -11.77
CA GLN A 34 -11.49 -5.88 -11.79
C GLN A 34 -11.92 -4.71 -10.88
N ILE A 35 -13.20 -4.34 -10.87
CA ILE A 35 -13.72 -3.30 -9.99
C ILE A 35 -13.59 -3.72 -8.53
N PHE A 36 -13.95 -4.97 -8.20
CA PHE A 36 -13.80 -5.50 -6.85
C PHE A 36 -12.35 -5.50 -6.38
N VAL A 37 -11.42 -6.03 -7.19
CA VAL A 37 -9.99 -6.06 -6.87
C VAL A 37 -9.43 -4.65 -6.76
N PHE A 38 -9.78 -3.73 -7.67
CA PHE A 38 -9.35 -2.34 -7.56
C PHE A 38 -9.84 -1.71 -6.25
N GLY A 39 -11.15 -1.79 -5.97
CA GLY A 39 -11.76 -1.14 -4.80
C GLY A 39 -11.21 -1.67 -3.48
N THR A 40 -11.09 -2.99 -3.34
CA THR A 40 -10.60 -3.63 -2.12
C THR A 40 -9.12 -3.37 -1.85
N ASN A 41 -8.31 -3.08 -2.87
CA ASN A 41 -6.93 -2.64 -2.71
C ASN A 41 -6.80 -1.12 -2.58
N ALA A 42 -7.64 -0.34 -3.26
CA ALA A 42 -7.64 1.11 -3.19
C ALA A 42 -8.02 1.60 -1.78
N ALA A 43 -8.99 0.95 -1.13
CA ALA A 43 -9.43 1.33 0.22
C ALA A 43 -8.28 1.33 1.26
N PRO A 44 -7.53 0.23 1.49
CA PRO A 44 -6.40 0.25 2.42
C PRO A 44 -5.30 1.22 1.98
N MET A 45 -5.06 1.34 0.67
CA MET A 45 -4.05 2.26 0.15
C MET A 45 -4.40 3.74 0.34
N LEU A 46 -5.68 4.09 0.30
CA LEU A 46 -6.16 5.42 0.67
C LEU A 46 -5.90 5.70 2.15
N ILE A 47 -6.17 4.73 3.03
CA ILE A 47 -5.93 4.87 4.48
C ILE A 47 -4.42 5.08 4.75
N GLY A 48 -3.57 4.22 4.19
CA GLY A 48 -2.11 4.34 4.33
C GLY A 48 -1.59 5.65 3.73
N GLY A 49 -2.08 6.01 2.55
CA GLY A 49 -1.77 7.26 1.84
C GLY A 49 -2.08 8.52 2.63
N LEU A 50 -3.27 8.58 3.23
CA LEU A 50 -3.69 9.70 4.07
C LEU A 50 -2.86 9.77 5.35
N ALA A 51 -2.62 8.64 6.01
CA ALA A 51 -1.77 8.59 7.20
C ALA A 51 -0.34 9.06 6.89
N SER A 52 0.25 8.59 5.79
CA SER A 52 1.57 9.03 5.33
C SER A 52 1.59 10.53 5.03
N ALA A 53 0.54 11.08 4.42
CA ALA A 53 0.44 12.52 4.17
C ALA A 53 0.41 13.33 5.48
N LEU A 54 -0.27 12.85 6.52
CA LEU A 54 -0.27 13.47 7.85
C LEU A 54 1.11 13.40 8.51
N TYR A 55 1.77 12.24 8.46
CA TYR A 55 3.12 12.09 9.01
C TYR A 55 4.15 12.94 8.26
N LEU A 56 4.03 13.06 6.93
CA LEU A 56 4.89 13.91 6.12
C LEU A 56 4.76 15.38 6.52
N ARG A 57 3.55 15.87 6.82
CA ARG A 57 3.38 17.25 7.34
C ARG A 57 4.17 17.45 8.63
N SER A 58 4.17 16.47 9.53
CA SER A 58 4.96 16.54 10.76
C SER A 58 6.47 16.45 10.48
N ALA A 59 6.90 15.53 9.62
CA ALA A 59 8.31 15.33 9.29
C ALA A 59 8.93 16.53 8.56
N ASN A 60 8.15 17.20 7.71
CA ASN A 60 8.60 18.42 7.03
C ASN A 60 8.81 19.58 7.99
N LYS A 61 8.02 19.68 9.07
CA LYS A 61 8.22 20.70 10.12
C LYS A 61 9.51 20.47 10.91
N SER A 62 9.87 19.20 11.15
CA SER A 62 11.10 18.84 11.87
C SER A 62 12.34 18.72 10.98
N GLY A 63 12.19 18.80 9.65
CA GLY A 63 13.31 18.62 8.70
C GLY A 63 13.82 17.17 8.57
N ASN A 64 13.37 16.22 9.38
CA ASN A 64 13.84 14.84 9.42
C ASN A 64 12.69 13.81 9.47
N GLY A 65 12.96 12.58 9.04
CA GLY A 65 12.04 11.43 9.12
C GLY A 65 11.02 11.29 7.99
N GLN A 66 11.23 11.99 6.86
CA GLN A 66 10.28 12.00 5.73
C GLN A 66 10.11 10.61 5.10
N MET A 67 11.17 9.81 5.03
CA MET A 67 11.07 8.45 4.48
C MET A 67 10.28 7.51 5.41
N ILE A 68 10.47 7.64 6.72
CA ILE A 68 9.72 6.86 7.73
C ILE A 68 8.24 7.23 7.65
N ALA A 69 7.92 8.51 7.45
CA ALA A 69 6.56 8.99 7.27
C ALA A 69 5.82 8.36 6.08
N LEU A 70 6.52 7.75 5.11
CA LEU A 70 5.93 7.09 3.95
C LEU A 70 5.65 5.59 4.15
N TRP A 71 6.15 4.99 5.23
CA TRP A 71 6.01 3.56 5.48
C TRP A 71 4.56 3.04 5.47
N PRO A 72 3.55 3.78 5.99
CA PRO A 72 2.16 3.35 5.94
C PRO A 72 1.61 3.15 4.53
N THR A 73 2.24 3.76 3.52
CA THR A 73 1.88 3.57 2.12
C THR A 73 2.84 2.62 1.43
N LEU A 74 4.16 2.87 1.53
CA LEU A 74 5.13 2.17 0.68
C LEU A 74 5.32 0.71 1.07
N ILE A 75 5.27 0.38 2.37
CA ILE A 75 5.46 -1.00 2.81
C ILE A 75 4.26 -1.87 2.37
N PRO A 76 3.00 -1.51 2.68
CA PRO A 76 1.85 -2.28 2.20
C PRO A 76 1.78 -2.35 0.67
N ALA A 77 2.06 -1.24 -0.03
CA ALA A 77 2.10 -1.24 -1.49
C ALA A 77 3.14 -2.23 -2.03
N GLY A 78 4.37 -2.20 -1.51
CA GLY A 78 5.44 -3.09 -1.93
C GLY A 78 5.11 -4.57 -1.68
N VAL A 79 4.63 -4.89 -0.48
CA VAL A 79 4.23 -6.26 -0.12
C VAL A 79 3.08 -6.75 -1.00
N GLY A 80 2.04 -5.92 -1.19
CA GLY A 80 0.91 -6.27 -2.03
C GLY A 80 1.28 -6.43 -3.51
N ILE A 81 2.17 -5.59 -4.05
CA ILE A 81 2.64 -5.71 -5.44
C ILE A 81 3.33 -7.05 -5.63
N LEU A 82 4.25 -7.40 -4.74
CA LEU A 82 4.93 -8.69 -4.78
C LEU A 82 3.94 -9.86 -4.67
N TRP A 83 2.94 -9.74 -3.79
CA TRP A 83 1.88 -10.73 -3.64
C TRP A 83 1.11 -10.96 -4.95
N TYR A 84 0.60 -9.91 -5.59
CA TYR A 84 -0.18 -10.06 -6.83
C TYR A 84 0.67 -10.52 -8.02
N LEU A 85 1.91 -10.05 -8.14
CA LEU A 85 2.82 -10.52 -9.19
C LEU A 85 3.15 -12.00 -9.00
N PHE A 86 3.39 -12.44 -7.76
CA PHE A 86 3.61 -13.85 -7.46
C PHE A 86 2.36 -14.70 -7.73
N GLY A 87 1.18 -14.26 -7.30
CA GLY A 87 -0.08 -14.94 -7.57
C GLY A 87 -0.43 -15.03 -9.06
N ALA A 88 -0.02 -14.05 -9.87
CA ALA A 88 -0.24 -14.06 -11.32
C ALA A 88 0.66 -15.04 -12.08
N VAL A 89 1.85 -15.37 -11.55
CA VAL A 89 2.80 -16.30 -12.20
C VAL A 89 2.79 -17.70 -11.60
N SER A 90 2.36 -17.85 -10.35
CA SER A 90 2.21 -19.15 -9.70
C SER A 90 0.93 -19.81 -10.19
N SER A 91 1.04 -20.99 -10.79
CA SER A 91 -0.10 -21.79 -11.30
C SER A 91 -0.89 -22.43 -10.15
N ALA A 92 -1.12 -21.70 -9.06
CA ALA A 92 -1.70 -22.21 -7.84
C ALA A 92 -3.19 -22.54 -8.05
N PRO A 93 -3.67 -23.71 -7.58
CA PRO A 93 -5.06 -24.14 -7.78
C PRO A 93 -6.13 -23.20 -7.16
N ASP A 94 -5.74 -22.38 -6.18
CA ASP A 94 -6.63 -21.63 -5.28
C ASP A 94 -6.51 -20.09 -5.42
N SER A 95 -6.06 -19.60 -6.58
CA SER A 95 -5.79 -18.17 -6.84
C SER A 95 -6.97 -17.24 -6.50
N GLY A 96 -8.22 -17.68 -6.68
CA GLY A 96 -9.40 -16.90 -6.29
C GLY A 96 -9.45 -16.52 -4.80
N ARG A 97 -8.98 -17.40 -3.90
CA ARG A 97 -8.96 -17.14 -2.45
C ARG A 97 -7.91 -16.10 -2.09
N GLU A 98 -6.78 -16.07 -2.80
CA GLU A 98 -5.70 -15.11 -2.56
C GLU A 98 -6.12 -13.67 -2.87
N TYR A 99 -6.89 -13.48 -3.96
CA TYR A 99 -7.42 -12.16 -4.34
C TYR A 99 -8.51 -11.64 -3.40
N VAL A 100 -9.16 -12.54 -2.65
CA VAL A 100 -10.12 -12.16 -1.60
C VAL A 100 -9.43 -11.91 -0.27
N ALA A 101 -8.45 -12.74 0.11
CA ALA A 101 -7.77 -12.64 1.40
C ALA A 101 -6.73 -11.51 1.44
N GLY A 102 -6.02 -11.27 0.33
CA GLY A 102 -4.97 -10.26 0.20
C GLY A 102 -5.37 -8.87 0.73
N PRO A 103 -6.51 -8.32 0.33
CA PRO A 103 -7.01 -7.04 0.86
C PRO A 103 -7.15 -6.98 2.39
N PHE A 104 -7.57 -8.06 3.06
CA PHE A 104 -7.68 -8.08 4.52
C PHE A 104 -6.30 -8.03 5.19
N TYR A 105 -5.33 -8.77 4.65
CA TYR A 105 -3.94 -8.69 5.12
C TYR A 105 -3.34 -7.31 4.87
N LEU A 106 -3.67 -6.67 3.75
CA LEU A 106 -3.26 -5.30 3.45
C LEU A 106 -3.82 -4.29 4.45
N VAL A 107 -5.09 -4.40 4.85
CA VAL A 107 -5.67 -3.55 5.89
C VAL A 107 -4.88 -3.70 7.20
N ALA A 108 -4.64 -4.94 7.64
CA ALA A 108 -3.85 -5.19 8.84
C ALA A 108 -2.42 -4.61 8.73
N GLY A 109 -1.76 -4.82 7.59
CA GLY A 109 -0.43 -4.29 7.31
C GLY A 109 -0.38 -2.76 7.34
N VAL A 110 -1.38 -2.09 6.76
CA VAL A 110 -1.53 -0.62 6.83
C VAL A 110 -1.68 -0.16 8.28
N LEU A 111 -2.55 -0.78 9.06
CA LEU A 111 -2.76 -0.38 10.46
C LEU A 111 -1.49 -0.57 11.31
N ILE A 112 -0.80 -1.69 11.14
CA ILE A 112 0.48 -1.97 11.82
C ILE A 112 1.52 -0.90 11.43
N THR A 113 1.67 -0.63 10.13
CA THR A 113 2.66 0.33 9.65
C THR A 113 2.34 1.77 10.06
N ILE A 114 1.07 2.15 10.20
CA ILE A 114 0.67 3.43 10.81
C ILE A 114 1.21 3.54 12.24
N VAL A 115 0.93 2.53 13.08
CA VAL A 115 1.36 2.53 14.49
C VAL A 115 2.89 2.58 14.59
N VAL A 116 3.58 1.71 13.85
CA VAL A 116 5.04 1.64 13.81
C VAL A 116 5.65 2.98 13.36
N THR A 117 5.11 3.59 12.31
CA THR A 117 5.57 4.89 11.80
C THR A 117 5.38 5.99 12.82
N GLY A 118 4.28 5.98 13.56
CA GLY A 118 4.02 6.91 14.64
C GLY A 118 5.06 6.83 15.75
N VAL A 119 5.44 5.61 16.16
CA VAL A 119 6.45 5.38 17.20
C VAL A 119 7.85 5.71 16.70
N VAL A 120 8.29 5.07 15.62
CA VAL A 120 9.64 5.21 15.07
C VAL A 120 9.88 6.65 14.60
N GLY A 121 8.89 7.26 13.95
CA GLY A 121 8.97 8.65 13.51
C GLY A 121 9.12 9.63 14.66
N ARG A 122 8.46 9.41 15.81
CA ARG A 122 8.66 10.24 17.00
C ARG A 122 10.09 10.13 17.54
N VAL A 123 10.60 8.90 17.66
CA VAL A 123 11.98 8.66 18.15
C VAL A 123 13.02 9.26 17.21
N ALA A 124 12.84 9.12 15.89
CA ALA A 124 13.76 9.68 14.91
C ALA A 124 13.85 11.21 15.01
N ARG A 125 12.70 11.88 15.22
CA ARG A 125 12.62 13.34 15.33
C ARG A 125 13.12 13.89 16.67
N SER A 126 13.05 13.12 17.76
CA SER A 126 13.55 13.56 19.06
C SER A 126 15.09 13.50 19.17
N ARG A 127 15.76 12.90 18.19
CA ARG A 127 17.22 12.72 18.16
C ARG A 127 17.94 13.68 17.20
N SER A 128 17.20 14.57 16.54
CA SER A 128 17.68 15.56 15.56
C SER A 128 17.33 16.95 16.03
#